data_AF-A0A5Q4GYZ1-F1
#
_entry.id   AF-A0A5Q4GYZ1-F1
#
_cell.length_a   1.000
_cell.length_b   1.000
_cell.length_c   1.000
_cell.angle_alpha   90.00
_cell.angle_beta   90.00
_cell.angle_gamma   90.00
#
_symmetry.space_group_name_H-M   'P 1'
#
loop_
_entity.id
_entity.type
_entity.pdbx_description
1 polymer ?
#
loop_
_entity_poly.entity_id
_entity_poly.type
_entity_poly.pdbx_seq_one_letter_code
_entity_poly.pdbx_strand_id
1 'polypeptide(L)'
;MTIQVVCPGCKKRFSVDDKFAGKQGPCPKCKTVIKVPDKTDDVVVHEPEGFGPKDKKGRAVLKPIERTETKFSPVIAGVAAGSSLLVLLIAVLFRGQAPTGLLVLGAILLAPPLVWAGYAFLRDEEYEPFVDRELWIRVGACSLVYALLWGLVPLIAGYGLQLDQLELVHMAFLAPVLIGLGAFTAYASLDFDFGMGAMHYGLYLSVTVLLRLVLGLTPL
;
A
#
# COMPACT_ATOMS: atom_id res chain seq x y z
N MET A 1 -3.97 -43.41 24.08
CA MET A 1 -4.51 -42.17 23.51
C MET A 1 -5.85 -41.89 24.18
N THR A 2 -6.39 -40.69 24.00
CA THR A 2 -7.61 -40.24 24.67
C THR A 2 -8.66 -39.93 23.63
N ILE A 3 -9.82 -40.56 23.72
CA ILE A 3 -10.94 -40.39 22.79
C ILE A 3 -11.84 -39.28 23.33
N GLN A 4 -12.12 -38.26 22.52
CA GLN A 4 -13.05 -37.19 22.88
C GLN A 4 -14.48 -37.60 22.53
N VAL A 5 -15.31 -37.83 23.54
CA VAL A 5 -16.68 -38.30 23.36
C VAL A 5 -17.66 -37.18 23.73
N VAL A 6 -18.67 -36.98 22.89
CA VAL A 6 -19.77 -36.06 23.16
C VAL A 6 -20.98 -36.85 23.63
N CYS A 7 -21.47 -36.58 24.84
CA CYS A 7 -22.67 -37.25 25.34
C CYS A 7 -23.93 -36.78 24.60
N PRO A 8 -24.80 -37.66 24.08
CA PRO A 8 -26.05 -37.26 23.44
C PRO A 8 -27.08 -36.68 24.42
N GLY A 9 -27.03 -37.07 25.70
CA GLY A 9 -27.96 -36.57 26.72
C GLY A 9 -27.63 -35.16 27.23
N CYS A 10 -26.39 -34.94 27.68
CA CYS A 10 -25.98 -33.66 28.27
C CYS A 10 -25.12 -32.77 27.38
N LYS A 11 -24.76 -33.23 26.16
CA LYS A 11 -23.91 -32.54 25.16
C LYS A 11 -22.53 -32.11 25.65
N LYS A 12 -22.14 -32.48 26.87
CA LYS A 12 -20.80 -32.21 27.41
C LYS A 12 -19.80 -33.16 26.77
N ARG A 13 -18.65 -32.59 26.40
CA ARG A 13 -17.49 -33.32 25.87
C ARG A 13 -16.64 -33.79 27.05
N PHE A 14 -16.15 -35.01 26.98
CA PHE A 14 -15.20 -35.54 27.95
C PHE A 14 -14.27 -36.56 27.30
N SER A 15 -13.10 -36.71 27.90
CA SER A 15 -12.05 -37.58 27.38
C SER A 15 -12.10 -38.92 28.10
N VAL A 16 -12.10 -40.02 27.33
CA VAL A 16 -12.03 -41.39 27.85
C VAL A 16 -10.79 -42.09 27.31
N ASP A 17 -10.23 -43.00 28.11
CA ASP A 17 -9.11 -43.81 27.67
C ASP A 17 -9.50 -44.72 26.50
N ASP A 18 -8.57 -44.91 25.59
CA ASP A 18 -8.67 -45.85 24.45
C ASP A 18 -9.15 -47.26 24.79
N LYS A 19 -8.98 -47.71 26.04
CA LYS A 19 -9.39 -49.04 26.52
C LYS A 19 -10.91 -49.24 26.49
N PHE A 20 -11.66 -48.13 26.39
CA PHE A 20 -13.11 -48.09 26.35
C PHE A 20 -13.67 -47.88 24.95
N ALA A 21 -12.83 -47.83 23.90
CA ALA A 21 -13.29 -47.79 22.52
C ALA A 21 -14.29 -48.93 22.22
N GLY A 22 -15.42 -48.61 21.58
CA GLY A 22 -16.47 -49.56 21.22
C GLY A 22 -17.38 -50.02 22.37
N LYS A 23 -17.03 -49.73 23.63
CA LYS A 23 -17.76 -50.17 24.81
C LYS A 23 -18.85 -49.18 25.20
N GLN A 24 -19.90 -49.70 25.85
CA GLN A 24 -20.96 -48.89 26.44
C GLN A 24 -20.65 -48.59 27.91
N GLY A 25 -20.81 -47.34 28.32
CA GLY A 25 -20.58 -46.91 29.69
C GLY A 25 -21.44 -45.71 30.08
N PRO A 26 -21.70 -45.50 31.39
CA PRO A 26 -22.48 -44.36 31.85
C PRO A 26 -21.70 -43.04 31.72
N CYS A 27 -22.36 -41.99 31.27
CA CYS A 27 -21.78 -40.65 31.25
C CYS A 27 -21.48 -40.17 32.69
N PRO A 28 -20.29 -39.60 32.97
CA PRO A 28 -19.92 -39.14 34.32
C PRO A 28 -20.78 -37.98 34.83
N LYS A 29 -21.50 -37.25 33.95
CA LYS A 29 -22.33 -36.09 34.32
C LYS A 29 -23.81 -36.43 34.46
N CYS A 30 -24.38 -37.20 33.53
CA CYS A 30 -25.83 -37.46 33.47
C CYS A 30 -26.20 -38.94 33.59
N LYS A 31 -25.22 -39.84 33.75
CA LYS A 31 -25.37 -41.30 33.89
C LYS A 31 -26.07 -42.01 32.72
N THR A 32 -26.44 -41.30 31.67
CA THR A 32 -26.95 -41.88 30.42
C THR A 32 -25.91 -42.84 29.83
N VAL A 33 -26.33 -44.04 29.44
CA VAL A 33 -25.46 -45.03 28.81
C VAL A 33 -25.11 -44.54 27.41
N ILE A 34 -23.82 -44.41 27.13
CA ILE A 34 -23.29 -43.97 25.83
C ILE A 34 -22.38 -45.05 25.26
N LYS A 35 -22.38 -45.20 23.93
CA LYS A 35 -21.40 -46.01 23.21
C LYS A 35 -20.21 -45.13 22.84
N VAL A 36 -19.01 -45.51 23.27
CA VAL A 36 -17.76 -44.83 22.88
C VAL A 36 -17.44 -45.20 21.42
N PRO A 37 -17.14 -44.23 20.53
CA PRO A 37 -16.74 -44.51 19.16
C PRO A 37 -15.56 -45.48 19.07
N ASP A 38 -15.56 -46.31 18.03
CA ASP A 38 -14.45 -47.20 17.74
C ASP A 38 -13.27 -46.40 17.17
N LYS A 39 -12.03 -46.86 17.40
CA LYS A 39 -10.80 -46.22 16.89
C LYS A 39 -10.75 -46.13 15.35
N THR A 40 -11.65 -46.81 14.65
CA THR A 40 -11.75 -46.83 13.19
C THR A 40 -12.54 -45.66 12.61
N ASP A 41 -13.26 -44.89 13.45
CA ASP A 41 -14.02 -43.70 13.03
C ASP A 41 -13.18 -42.42 13.18
N ASP A 42 -11.90 -42.49 12.83
CA ASP A 42 -11.11 -41.28 12.65
C ASP A 42 -11.72 -40.50 11.49
N VAL A 43 -12.26 -39.32 11.80
CA VAL A 43 -12.75 -38.38 10.79
C VAL A 43 -11.52 -37.90 10.03
N VAL A 44 -11.21 -38.59 8.94
CA VAL A 44 -10.23 -38.15 7.96
C VAL A 44 -10.81 -36.87 7.36
N VAL A 45 -10.35 -35.72 7.87
CA VAL A 45 -10.63 -34.43 7.26
C VAL A 45 -9.90 -34.46 5.92
N HIS A 46 -10.64 -34.75 4.87
CA HIS A 46 -10.13 -34.66 3.51
C HIS A 46 -9.80 -33.19 3.27
N GLU A 47 -8.51 -32.90 3.18
CA GLU A 47 -8.03 -31.63 2.68
C GLU A 47 -8.68 -31.39 1.31
N PRO A 48 -9.23 -30.19 1.04
CA PRO A 48 -9.81 -29.90 -0.26
C PRO A 48 -8.80 -30.23 -1.35
N GLU A 49 -9.25 -30.92 -2.40
CA GLU A 49 -8.35 -31.36 -3.46
C GLU A 49 -7.59 -30.16 -4.05
N GLY A 50 -6.25 -30.24 -4.01
CA GLY A 50 -5.39 -29.21 -4.57
C GLY A 50 -5.69 -28.99 -6.06
N PHE A 51 -5.79 -27.72 -6.45
CA PHE A 51 -6.04 -27.29 -7.82
C PHE A 51 -4.82 -27.57 -8.72
N GLY A 52 -5.03 -28.22 -9.87
CA GLY A 52 -4.05 -28.35 -10.95
C GLY A 52 -3.68 -29.79 -11.34
N PRO A 53 -2.81 -29.96 -12.35
CA PRO A 53 -2.35 -31.26 -12.84
C PRO A 53 -1.60 -32.04 -11.76
N LYS A 54 -2.02 -33.29 -11.52
CA LYS A 54 -1.39 -34.20 -10.55
C LYS A 54 -0.49 -35.21 -11.28
N ASP A 55 0.59 -35.63 -10.62
CA ASP A 55 1.43 -36.73 -11.10
C ASP A 55 0.76 -38.09 -10.86
N LYS A 56 1.40 -39.18 -11.33
CA LYS A 56 0.92 -40.56 -11.07
C LYS A 56 0.86 -40.93 -9.58
N LYS A 57 1.41 -40.09 -8.69
CA LYS A 57 1.43 -40.27 -7.23
C LYS A 57 0.45 -39.31 -6.52
N GLY A 58 -0.40 -38.60 -7.27
CA GLY A 58 -1.40 -37.68 -6.73
C GLY A 58 -0.84 -36.34 -6.24
N ARG A 59 0.45 -36.05 -6.48
CA ARG A 59 1.09 -34.80 -6.08
C ARG A 59 0.87 -33.74 -7.15
N ALA A 60 0.55 -32.51 -6.74
CA ALA A 60 0.51 -31.39 -7.67
C ALA A 60 1.87 -31.22 -8.37
N VAL A 61 1.86 -31.24 -9.71
CA VAL A 61 3.08 -31.11 -10.53
C VAL A 61 3.51 -29.65 -10.61
N LEU A 62 2.53 -28.75 -10.64
CA LEU A 62 2.78 -27.33 -10.71
C LEU A 62 3.08 -26.82 -9.30
N LYS A 63 4.23 -26.17 -9.14
CA LYS A 63 4.48 -25.36 -7.95
C LYS A 63 3.45 -24.23 -7.91
N PRO A 64 2.86 -23.92 -6.74
CA PRO A 64 2.07 -22.71 -6.57
C PRO A 64 2.87 -21.49 -7.04
N ILE A 65 2.20 -20.54 -7.69
CA ILE A 65 2.82 -19.28 -8.09
C ILE A 65 3.26 -18.57 -6.81
N GLU A 66 4.57 -18.46 -6.61
CA GLU A 66 5.14 -17.83 -5.42
C GLU A 66 5.03 -16.31 -5.55
N ARG A 67 4.34 -15.69 -4.59
CA ARG A 67 4.20 -14.23 -4.50
C ARG A 67 5.59 -13.62 -4.29
N THR A 68 6.03 -12.79 -5.24
CA THR A 68 7.27 -12.03 -5.09
C THR A 68 6.95 -10.73 -4.36
N GLU A 69 7.19 -10.71 -3.06
CA GLU A 69 7.10 -9.49 -2.23
C GLU A 69 8.07 -8.42 -2.75
N THR A 70 7.64 -7.16 -2.78
CA THR A 70 8.54 -6.06 -3.13
C THR A 70 9.62 -5.90 -2.05
N LYS A 71 10.83 -6.39 -2.34
CA LYS A 71 11.96 -6.22 -1.44
C LYS A 71 12.43 -4.77 -1.52
N PHE A 72 12.54 -4.11 -0.36
CA PHE A 72 13.13 -2.78 -0.23
C PHE A 72 14.47 -2.74 -0.99
N SER A 73 14.53 -1.93 -2.04
CA SER A 73 15.75 -1.77 -2.83
C SER A 73 16.58 -0.63 -2.23
N PRO A 74 17.81 -0.90 -1.75
CA PRO A 74 18.69 0.14 -1.23
C PRO A 74 19.04 1.19 -2.30
N VAL A 75 18.93 0.84 -3.58
CA VAL A 75 19.13 1.77 -4.70
C VAL A 75 18.01 2.80 -4.76
N ILE A 76 16.75 2.37 -4.65
CA ILE A 76 15.58 3.27 -4.68
C ILE A 76 15.64 4.23 -3.48
N ALA A 77 15.94 3.70 -2.30
CA ALA A 77 16.11 4.51 -1.10
C ALA A 77 17.29 5.49 -1.22
N GLY A 78 18.41 5.05 -1.77
CA GLY A 78 19.57 5.90 -2.02
C GLY A 78 19.29 7.04 -3.00
N VAL A 79 18.56 6.76 -4.10
CA VAL A 79 18.16 7.77 -5.09
C VAL A 79 17.20 8.78 -4.47
N ALA A 80 16.17 8.33 -3.75
CA ALA A 80 15.20 9.21 -3.10
C ALA A 80 15.84 10.09 -2.02
N ALA A 81 16.75 9.53 -1.22
CA ALA A 81 17.50 10.29 -0.21
C ALA A 81 18.46 11.29 -0.86
N GLY A 82 19.21 10.86 -1.88
CA GLY A 82 20.14 11.70 -2.62
C GLY A 82 19.47 12.87 -3.32
N SER A 83 18.33 12.64 -3.99
CA SER A 83 17.56 13.70 -4.64
C SER A 83 17.01 14.69 -3.62
N SER A 84 16.50 14.21 -2.48
CA SER A 84 15.97 15.06 -1.42
C SER A 84 17.06 15.95 -0.81
N LEU A 85 18.25 15.39 -0.52
CA LEU A 85 19.38 16.14 0.00
C LEU A 85 19.92 17.17 -1.00
N LEU A 86 20.00 16.82 -2.28
CA LEU A 86 20.44 17.73 -3.34
C LEU A 86 19.50 18.93 -3.45
N VAL A 87 18.18 18.69 -3.46
CA VAL A 87 17.19 19.76 -3.55
C VAL A 87 17.21 20.64 -2.30
N LEU A 88 17.39 20.07 -1.11
CA LEU A 88 17.57 20.82 0.14
C LEU A 88 18.84 21.68 0.12
N LEU A 89 19.96 21.15 -0.36
CA LEU A 89 21.21 21.90 -0.50
C LEU A 89 21.00 23.12 -1.40
N ILE A 90 20.39 22.93 -2.57
CA ILE A 90 20.08 24.01 -3.52
C ILE A 90 19.16 25.05 -2.85
N ALA A 91 18.14 24.60 -2.12
CA ALA A 91 17.24 25.50 -1.40
C ALA A 91 17.98 26.35 -0.34
N VAL A 92 18.93 25.78 0.38
CA VAL A 92 19.74 26.53 1.36
C VAL A 92 20.67 27.54 0.68
N LEU A 93 21.29 27.18 -0.44
CA LEU A 93 22.21 28.06 -1.18
C LEU A 93 21.52 29.30 -1.78
N PHE A 94 20.25 29.17 -2.18
CA PHE A 94 19.48 30.24 -2.83
C PHE A 94 18.45 30.91 -1.91
N ARG A 95 18.58 30.73 -0.59
CA ARG A 95 17.65 31.29 0.40
C ARG A 95 17.51 32.81 0.24
N GLY A 96 16.27 33.28 0.12
CA GLY A 96 15.91 34.70 -0.01
C GLY A 96 16.13 35.33 -1.38
N GLN A 97 16.76 34.62 -2.33
CA GLN A 97 17.14 35.17 -3.64
C GLN A 97 16.87 34.22 -4.82
N ALA A 98 16.01 33.22 -4.63
CA ALA A 98 15.71 32.25 -5.67
C ALA A 98 14.96 32.91 -6.84
N PRO A 99 15.55 32.92 -8.05
CA PRO A 99 14.86 33.46 -9.22
C PRO A 99 13.67 32.56 -9.59
N THR A 100 12.62 33.14 -10.19
CA THR A 100 11.42 32.41 -10.60
C THR A 100 11.73 31.21 -11.50
N GLY A 101 12.74 31.34 -12.38
CA GLY A 101 13.20 30.23 -13.23
C GLY A 101 13.70 29.01 -12.43
N LEU A 102 14.38 29.24 -11.30
CA LEU A 102 14.83 28.16 -10.41
C LEU A 102 13.64 27.49 -9.71
N LEU A 103 12.60 28.25 -9.34
CA LEU A 103 11.39 27.69 -8.72
C LEU A 103 10.60 26.81 -9.70
N VAL A 104 10.45 27.26 -10.94
CA VAL A 104 9.78 26.49 -12.02
C VAL A 104 10.58 25.23 -12.33
N LEU A 105 11.88 25.36 -12.54
CA LEU A 105 12.77 24.23 -12.81
C LEU A 105 12.81 23.25 -11.64
N GLY A 106 12.82 23.77 -10.41
CA GLY A 106 12.73 22.97 -9.18
C GLY A 106 11.45 22.14 -9.13
N ALA A 107 10.28 22.75 -9.37
CA ALA A 107 9.01 22.03 -9.40
C ALA A 107 8.98 20.92 -10.47
N ILE A 108 9.49 21.20 -11.67
CA ILE A 108 9.54 20.23 -12.78
C ILE A 108 10.52 19.09 -12.49
N LEU A 109 11.70 19.38 -11.97
CA LEU A 109 12.73 18.36 -11.70
C LEU A 109 12.47 17.56 -10.43
N LEU A 110 11.74 18.11 -9.47
CA LEU A 110 11.37 17.43 -8.24
C LEU A 110 10.32 16.34 -8.46
N ALA A 111 9.40 16.53 -9.42
CA ALA A 111 8.29 15.61 -9.64
C ALA A 111 8.73 14.20 -10.08
N PRO A 112 9.58 13.98 -11.11
CA PRO A 112 9.99 12.65 -11.56
C PRO A 112 10.56 11.72 -10.48
N PRO A 113 11.55 12.14 -9.66
CA PRO A 113 12.09 11.25 -8.63
C PRO A 113 11.08 10.92 -7.53
N LEU A 114 10.22 11.89 -7.14
CA LEU A 114 9.15 11.63 -6.16
C LEU A 114 8.08 10.70 -6.72
N VAL A 115 7.67 10.89 -7.98
CA VAL A 115 6.68 10.06 -8.65
C VAL A 115 7.19 8.62 -8.82
N TRP A 116 8.45 8.46 -9.21
CA TRP A 116 9.07 7.15 -9.35
C TRP A 116 9.26 6.46 -7.99
N ALA A 117 9.74 7.17 -6.98
CA ALA A 117 9.89 6.63 -5.62
C ALA A 117 8.53 6.27 -5.00
N GLY A 118 7.52 7.12 -5.22
CA GLY A 118 6.14 6.87 -4.79
C GLY A 118 5.54 5.66 -5.49
N TYR A 119 5.75 5.51 -6.81
CA TYR A 119 5.38 4.29 -7.54
C TYR A 119 6.02 3.04 -6.94
N ALA A 120 7.32 3.08 -6.63
CA ALA A 120 8.00 1.93 -6.05
C ALA A 120 7.46 1.52 -4.66
N PHE A 121 6.86 2.45 -3.90
CA PHE A 121 6.44 2.22 -2.51
C PHE A 121 4.93 2.07 -2.32
N LEU A 122 4.12 2.82 -3.07
CA LEU A 122 2.67 2.92 -2.90
C LEU A 122 1.88 2.04 -3.88
N ARG A 123 2.55 1.44 -4.88
CA ARG A 123 1.93 0.55 -5.85
C ARG A 123 1.40 -0.71 -5.17
N ASP A 124 0.19 -1.08 -5.52
CA ASP A 124 -0.40 -2.35 -5.10
C ASP A 124 0.35 -3.52 -5.76
N GLU A 125 0.76 -4.48 -4.92
CA GLU A 125 1.51 -5.66 -5.32
C GLU A 125 0.65 -6.68 -6.06
N GLU A 126 -0.68 -6.57 -6.00
CA GLU A 126 -1.61 -7.43 -6.75
C GLU A 126 -1.55 -7.17 -8.27
N TYR A 127 -1.18 -5.96 -8.70
CA TYR A 127 -1.01 -5.63 -10.11
C TYR A 127 0.40 -5.96 -10.61
N GLU A 128 0.51 -6.25 -11.91
CA GLU A 128 1.80 -6.38 -12.58
C GLU A 128 2.53 -5.02 -12.58
N PRO A 129 3.84 -4.99 -12.27
CA PRO A 129 4.59 -3.74 -12.27
C PRO A 129 4.79 -3.23 -13.70
N PHE A 130 4.63 -1.92 -13.89
CA PHE A 130 5.11 -1.25 -15.08
C PHE A 130 6.64 -1.32 -15.11
N VAL A 131 7.18 -1.68 -16.27
CA VAL A 131 8.63 -1.80 -16.49
C VAL A 131 9.07 -0.99 -17.70
N ASP A 132 10.37 -0.74 -17.77
CA ASP A 132 11.05 -0.11 -18.90
C ASP A 132 10.36 1.17 -19.39
N ARG A 133 10.08 1.24 -20.70
CA ARG A 133 9.55 2.42 -21.37
C ARG A 133 8.16 2.80 -20.88
N GLU A 134 7.32 1.83 -20.54
CA GLU A 134 5.97 2.11 -20.06
C GLU A 134 6.01 2.85 -18.73
N LEU A 135 6.84 2.37 -17.78
CA LEU A 135 7.01 3.03 -16.50
C LEU A 135 7.46 4.49 -16.67
N TRP A 136 8.48 4.73 -17.49
CA TRP A 136 9.02 6.08 -17.66
C TRP A 136 8.03 7.04 -18.35
N ILE A 137 7.20 6.55 -19.29
CA ILE A 137 6.15 7.36 -19.90
C ILE A 137 5.09 7.75 -18.86
N ARG A 138 4.63 6.80 -18.05
CA ARG A 138 3.61 7.03 -17.02
C ARG A 138 4.12 7.96 -15.92
N VAL A 139 5.33 7.71 -15.43
CA VAL A 139 6.03 8.58 -14.47
C VAL A 139 6.19 9.99 -15.04
N GLY A 140 6.65 10.11 -16.28
CA GLY A 140 6.82 11.41 -16.95
C GLY A 140 5.51 12.18 -17.11
N ALA A 141 4.44 11.50 -17.54
CA ALA A 141 3.12 12.10 -17.67
C ALA A 141 2.55 12.57 -16.32
N CYS A 142 2.62 11.72 -15.30
CA CYS A 142 2.17 12.06 -13.94
C CYS A 142 2.97 13.25 -13.37
N SER A 143 4.29 13.24 -13.56
CA SER A 143 5.19 14.30 -13.09
C SER A 143 4.91 15.66 -13.75
N LEU A 144 4.64 15.66 -15.07
CA LEU A 144 4.26 16.87 -15.80
C LEU A 144 2.98 17.46 -15.22
N VAL A 145 1.95 16.64 -15.01
CA VAL A 145 0.68 17.10 -14.45
C VAL A 145 0.85 17.60 -13.02
N TYR A 146 1.67 16.95 -12.19
CA TYR A 146 1.97 17.41 -10.84
C TYR A 146 2.64 18.79 -10.84
N ALA A 147 3.63 18.98 -11.71
CA ALA A 147 4.30 20.28 -11.89
C ALA A 147 3.33 21.36 -12.41
N LEU A 148 2.43 21.02 -13.35
CA LEU A 148 1.40 21.92 -13.85
C LEU A 148 0.39 22.31 -12.77
N LEU A 149 -0.12 21.34 -12.00
CA LEU A 149 -1.05 21.60 -10.89
C LEU A 149 -0.43 22.57 -9.87
N TRP A 150 0.85 22.41 -9.55
CA TRP A 150 1.57 23.37 -8.71
C TRP A 150 1.74 24.74 -9.38
N GLY A 151 2.10 24.78 -10.66
CA GLY A 151 2.24 26.02 -11.43
C GLY A 151 0.94 26.80 -11.60
N LEU A 152 -0.22 26.14 -11.54
CA LEU A 152 -1.53 26.79 -11.57
C LEU A 152 -1.83 27.56 -10.28
N VAL A 153 -1.25 27.17 -9.14
CA VAL A 153 -1.54 27.83 -7.86
C VAL A 153 -1.20 29.32 -7.86
N PRO A 154 0.02 29.77 -8.25
CA PRO A 154 0.31 31.21 -8.32
C PRO A 154 -0.52 31.93 -9.39
N LEU A 155 -0.97 31.23 -10.45
CA LEU A 155 -1.85 31.81 -11.47
C LEU A 155 -3.26 32.07 -10.93
N ILE A 156 -3.84 31.09 -10.23
CA ILE A 156 -5.16 31.20 -9.59
C ILE A 156 -5.11 32.28 -8.49
N ALA A 157 -4.03 32.29 -7.71
CA ALA A 157 -3.77 33.28 -6.67
C ALA A 157 -3.79 34.72 -7.21
N GLY A 158 -2.93 35.00 -8.18
CA GLY A 158 -2.71 36.36 -8.68
C GLY A 158 -3.82 36.85 -9.61
N TYR A 159 -4.27 36.00 -10.55
CA TYR A 159 -5.27 36.41 -11.55
C TYR A 159 -6.71 36.11 -11.15
N GLY A 160 -6.95 34.96 -10.50
CA GLY A 160 -8.30 34.50 -10.18
C GLY A 160 -8.85 35.12 -8.89
N LEU A 161 -8.04 35.10 -7.83
CA LEU A 161 -8.46 35.53 -6.49
C LEU A 161 -7.92 36.91 -6.09
N GLN A 162 -7.04 37.51 -6.90
CA GLN A 162 -6.43 38.82 -6.64
C GLN A 162 -5.79 38.90 -5.24
N LEU A 163 -5.19 37.78 -4.81
CA LEU A 163 -4.52 37.68 -3.52
C LEU A 163 -3.08 38.18 -3.66
N ASP A 164 -2.75 39.26 -2.95
CA ASP A 164 -1.37 39.80 -2.91
C ASP A 164 -0.39 38.83 -2.23
N GLN A 165 -0.86 38.05 -1.25
CA GLN A 165 -0.08 37.01 -0.56
C GLN A 165 -0.97 35.81 -0.22
N LEU A 166 -0.48 34.60 -0.50
CA LEU A 166 -1.18 33.37 -0.13
C LEU A 166 -0.70 32.84 1.21
N GLU A 167 -1.46 33.16 2.26
CA GLU A 167 -1.22 32.59 3.58
C GLU A 167 -1.55 31.08 3.63
N LEU A 168 -1.00 30.39 4.64
CA LEU A 168 -1.26 28.97 4.91
C LEU A 168 -2.76 28.63 4.99
N VAL A 169 -3.60 29.57 5.45
CA VAL A 169 -5.05 29.39 5.55
C VAL A 169 -5.68 29.19 4.17
N HIS A 170 -5.24 29.93 3.14
CA HIS A 170 -5.74 29.75 1.78
C HIS A 170 -5.33 28.39 1.21
N MET A 171 -4.14 27.92 1.54
CA MET A 171 -3.69 26.57 1.18
C MET A 171 -4.55 25.47 1.81
N ALA A 172 -5.16 25.69 2.98
CA ALA A 172 -6.08 24.72 3.57
C ALA A 172 -7.34 24.49 2.70
N PHE A 173 -7.75 25.48 1.90
CA PHE A 173 -8.89 25.35 0.97
C PHE A 173 -8.47 24.87 -0.43
N LEU A 174 -7.31 25.31 -0.92
CA LEU A 174 -6.79 24.90 -2.23
C LEU A 174 -6.24 23.48 -2.22
N ALA A 175 -5.59 23.05 -1.13
CA ALA A 175 -4.93 21.75 -1.05
C ALA A 175 -5.88 20.57 -1.28
N PRO A 176 -7.10 20.49 -0.71
CA PRO A 176 -8.03 19.40 -1.00
C PRO A 176 -8.38 19.27 -2.48
N VAL A 177 -8.55 20.40 -3.19
CA VAL A 177 -8.85 20.40 -4.63
C VAL A 177 -7.64 19.92 -5.43
N LEU A 178 -6.44 20.44 -5.12
CA LEU A 178 -5.21 20.01 -5.78
C LEU A 178 -4.91 18.54 -5.52
N ILE A 179 -5.11 18.07 -4.28
CA ILE A 179 -4.96 16.66 -3.90
C ILE A 179 -5.97 15.80 -4.64
N GLY A 180 -7.22 16.22 -4.78
CA GLY A 180 -8.21 15.49 -5.57
C GLY A 180 -7.80 15.33 -7.04
N LEU A 181 -7.32 16.40 -7.67
CA LEU A 181 -6.85 16.37 -9.06
C LEU A 181 -5.55 15.56 -9.22
N GLY A 182 -4.61 15.70 -8.29
CA GLY A 182 -3.37 14.94 -8.27
C GLY A 182 -3.58 13.46 -7.98
N ALA A 183 -4.54 13.12 -7.11
CA ALA A 183 -4.97 11.76 -6.84
C ALA A 183 -5.59 11.12 -8.08
N PHE A 184 -6.48 11.83 -8.77
CA PHE A 184 -7.07 11.37 -10.02
C PHE A 184 -6.00 11.12 -11.10
N THR A 185 -4.99 11.99 -11.16
CA THR A 185 -3.85 11.82 -12.08
C THR A 185 -3.07 10.55 -11.75
N ALA A 186 -2.74 10.29 -10.48
CA ALA A 186 -2.05 9.07 -10.09
C ALA A 186 -2.91 7.82 -10.32
N TYR A 187 -4.21 7.89 -10.03
CA TYR A 187 -5.16 6.83 -10.34
C TYR A 187 -5.15 6.48 -11.84
N ALA A 188 -5.19 7.50 -12.71
CA ALA A 188 -5.24 7.30 -14.16
C ALA A 188 -3.90 6.90 -14.80
N SER A 189 -2.77 7.20 -14.17
CA SER A 189 -1.44 6.98 -14.77
C SER A 189 -0.66 5.82 -14.16
N LEU A 190 -0.82 5.57 -12.85
CA LEU A 190 0.00 4.64 -12.07
C LEU A 190 -0.82 3.50 -11.44
N ASP A 191 -2.12 3.41 -11.75
CA ASP A 191 -3.06 2.42 -11.22
C ASP A 191 -3.12 2.40 -9.68
N PHE A 192 -2.98 3.58 -9.07
CA PHE A 192 -3.14 3.75 -7.64
C PHE A 192 -4.61 3.84 -7.25
N ASP A 193 -4.99 3.26 -6.12
CA ASP A 193 -6.23 3.64 -5.46
C ASP A 193 -6.26 5.13 -5.13
N PHE A 194 -7.45 5.72 -5.09
CA PHE A 194 -7.60 7.16 -4.87
C PHE A 194 -6.93 7.64 -3.57
N GLY A 195 -6.99 6.83 -2.50
CA GLY A 195 -6.31 7.13 -1.23
C GLY A 195 -4.78 7.18 -1.36
N MET A 196 -4.20 6.21 -2.06
CA MET A 196 -2.75 6.16 -2.32
C MET A 196 -2.33 7.28 -3.27
N GLY A 197 -3.15 7.58 -4.29
CA GLY A 197 -2.98 8.75 -5.15
C GLY A 197 -3.01 10.08 -4.39
N ALA A 198 -3.90 10.22 -3.42
CA ALA A 198 -3.98 11.41 -2.58
C ALA A 198 -2.74 11.56 -1.69
N MET A 199 -2.25 10.48 -1.08
CA MET A 199 -0.99 10.49 -0.33
C MET A 199 0.20 10.83 -1.24
N HIS A 200 0.22 10.29 -2.46
CA HIS A 200 1.30 10.49 -3.42
C HIS A 200 1.43 11.96 -3.86
N TYR A 201 0.33 12.56 -4.32
CA TYR A 201 0.35 13.99 -4.65
C TYR A 201 0.53 14.86 -3.40
N GLY A 202 -0.06 14.45 -2.27
CA GLY A 202 0.10 15.14 -0.98
C GLY A 202 1.56 15.25 -0.55
N LEU A 203 2.38 14.21 -0.79
CA LEU A 203 3.82 14.23 -0.54
C LEU A 203 4.51 15.26 -1.44
N TYR A 204 4.25 15.23 -2.75
CA TYR A 204 4.80 16.21 -3.69
C TYR A 204 4.46 17.65 -3.29
N LEU A 205 3.19 17.90 -2.96
CA LEU A 205 2.72 19.21 -2.51
C LEU A 205 3.42 19.66 -1.22
N SER A 206 3.50 18.76 -0.23
CA SER A 206 4.13 19.04 1.06
C SER A 206 5.62 19.34 0.94
N VAL A 207 6.36 18.55 0.14
CA VAL A 207 7.78 18.77 -0.14
C VAL A 207 7.98 20.12 -0.85
N THR A 208 7.14 20.44 -1.83
CA THR A 208 7.23 21.70 -2.58
C THR A 208 6.98 22.92 -1.69
N VAL A 209 5.95 22.87 -0.84
CA VAL A 209 5.66 23.92 0.15
C VAL A 209 6.80 24.05 1.16
N LEU A 210 7.30 22.93 1.69
CA LEU A 210 8.41 22.93 2.64
C LEU A 210 9.68 23.57 2.04
N LEU A 211 10.01 23.24 0.79
CA LEU A 211 11.16 23.82 0.11
C LEU A 211 11.03 25.34 -0.06
N ARG A 212 9.83 25.86 -0.33
CA ARG A 212 9.58 27.32 -0.35
C ARG A 212 9.82 27.95 1.01
N LEU A 213 9.33 27.33 2.08
CA LEU A 213 9.56 27.80 3.44
C LEU A 213 11.06 27.80 3.80
N VAL A 214 11.80 26.76 3.40
CA VAL A 214 13.26 26.69 3.58
C VAL A 214 13.98 27.80 2.79
N LEU A 215 13.50 28.10 1.59
CA LEU A 215 13.96 29.23 0.77
C LEU A 215 13.64 30.60 1.37
N GLY A 216 12.86 30.66 2.47
CA GLY A 216 12.41 31.91 3.08
C GLY A 216 11.32 32.61 2.26
N LEU A 217 10.66 31.88 1.36
CA LEU A 217 9.53 32.36 0.58
C LEU A 217 8.24 32.05 1.34
N THR A 218 7.20 32.83 1.06
CA THR A 218 5.84 32.51 1.49
C THR A 218 5.39 31.15 0.91
N PRO A 219 4.40 30.49 1.55
CA PRO A 219 3.84 29.23 1.06
C PRO A 219 3.41 29.31 -0.40
N LEU A 220 2.98 30.51 -0.86
CA LEU A 220 3.13 31.03 -2.21
C LEU A 220 3.51 32.50 -2.20
#